data_AF-A0A7R8VPA5-F1
#
_entry.id   AF-A0A7R8VPA5-F1
#
_cell.length_a   1.000
_cell.length_b   1.000
_cell.length_c   1.000
_cell.angle_alpha   90.00
_cell.angle_beta   90.00
_cell.angle_gamma   90.00
#
_symmetry.space_group_name_H-M   'P 1'
#
loop_
_entity.id
_entity.type
_entity.pdbx_description
1 polymer ?
#
loop_
_entity_poly.entity_id
_entity_poly.type
_entity_poly.pdbx_seq_one_letter_code
_entity_poly.pdbx_strand_id
1 'polypeptide(L)'
;VAEYASKSQPYFGATVGRVANRIKNGKFSIGNQQFNTTINRGNNTLHGGEDGFNFRTWQYHLDGKKVTFSYLSKDGEEGFPGDVLATVTYELAPGNQLSITMKATSTKPTPINMCNHSYFNLAGHKSGATEVYKHTVKINAFGFTKTDSESIPTGDIVPVDNTPFDLRNSTILGEGIKAVSKFDDKGGYDHNFCIISSCDEDLAFVARVEHPISGIALEVHADQPGVQFYTGNGLSNATIGKGSTPYSKHGAFCLETQNYPDAVNHVCDHIANYSFFVDLNS
;
A
#
# COMPACT_ATOMS: atom_id res chain seq x y z
N VAL A 1 4.11 15.88 -15.29
CA VAL A 1 4.27 16.43 -13.92
C VAL A 1 2.98 17.06 -13.43
N ALA A 2 2.36 18.00 -14.17
CA ALA A 2 1.10 18.65 -13.74
C ALA A 2 -0.05 17.67 -13.42
N GLU A 3 -0.21 16.59 -14.19
CA GLU A 3 -1.25 15.56 -13.95
C GLU A 3 -1.06 14.80 -12.63
N TYR A 4 0.18 14.61 -12.16
CA TYR A 4 0.49 13.94 -10.89
C TYR A 4 0.31 14.85 -9.67
N ALA A 5 0.26 16.17 -9.89
CA ALA A 5 0.00 17.16 -8.85
C ALA A 5 -1.51 17.40 -8.62
N SER A 6 -2.38 16.82 -9.44
CA SER A 6 -3.83 16.94 -9.25
C SER A 6 -4.29 16.13 -8.06
N LYS A 7 -5.04 16.73 -7.12
CA LYS A 7 -5.57 16.00 -5.95
C LYS A 7 -6.62 14.93 -6.28
N SER A 8 -7.16 14.95 -7.50
CA SER A 8 -8.10 13.93 -7.99
C SER A 8 -7.42 12.65 -8.49
N GLN A 9 -6.09 12.62 -8.59
CA GLN A 9 -5.35 11.44 -9.05
C GLN A 9 -5.32 10.36 -7.94
N PRO A 10 -5.57 9.07 -8.27
CA PRO A 10 -5.69 7.99 -7.28
C PRO A 10 -4.33 7.39 -6.86
N TYR A 11 -3.38 8.24 -6.50
CA TYR A 11 -2.02 7.92 -6.02
C TYR A 11 -1.12 7.16 -7.02
N PHE A 12 -1.28 7.33 -8.33
CA PHE A 12 -0.56 6.55 -9.36
C PHE A 12 0.97 6.53 -9.17
N GLY A 13 1.51 5.38 -8.77
CA GLY A 13 2.95 5.11 -8.73
C GLY A 13 3.72 5.88 -7.66
N ALA A 14 3.01 6.59 -6.77
CA ALA A 14 3.63 7.47 -5.80
C ALA A 14 4.11 6.70 -4.55
N THR A 15 5.10 7.27 -3.87
CA THR A 15 5.33 6.97 -2.45
C THR A 15 4.24 7.67 -1.63
N VAL A 16 3.50 6.93 -0.81
CA VAL A 16 2.49 7.47 0.11
C VAL A 16 2.98 7.41 1.57
N GLY A 17 2.51 8.36 2.38
CA GLY A 17 2.94 8.55 3.78
C GLY A 17 2.54 9.95 4.29
N ARG A 18 2.76 10.30 5.57
CA ARG A 18 3.53 9.57 6.60
C ARG A 18 2.97 8.21 7.00
N VAL A 19 1.64 8.05 6.93
CA VAL A 19 0.94 6.80 7.23
C VAL A 19 0.09 6.41 6.02
N ALA A 20 0.45 5.31 5.37
CA ALA A 20 -0.30 4.71 4.29
C ALA A 20 -1.63 4.15 4.77
N ASN A 21 -2.59 4.04 3.84
CA ASN A 21 -3.96 3.62 4.10
C ASN A 21 -4.66 4.55 5.12
N ARG A 22 -5.65 4.02 5.85
CA ARG A 22 -6.57 4.83 6.65
C ARG A 22 -6.16 4.94 8.12
N ILE A 23 -6.44 6.09 8.72
CA ILE A 23 -6.52 6.30 10.17
C ILE A 23 -7.96 6.67 10.51
N LYS A 24 -8.58 5.87 11.39
CA LYS A 24 -9.96 6.05 11.81
C LYS A 24 -10.17 7.41 12.45
N ASN A 25 -11.21 8.11 11.99
CA ASN A 25 -11.57 9.45 12.44
C ASN A 25 -10.44 10.50 12.31
N GLY A 26 -9.35 10.17 11.59
CA GLY A 26 -8.09 10.93 11.59
C GLY A 26 -7.57 11.22 12.99
N LYS A 27 -7.64 10.24 13.89
CA LYS A 27 -7.23 10.38 15.28
C LYS A 27 -6.40 9.19 15.69
N PHE A 28 -5.39 9.46 16.50
CA PHE A 28 -4.62 8.43 17.19
C PHE A 28 -4.05 9.03 18.49
N SER A 29 -3.49 8.18 19.34
CA SER A 29 -2.85 8.63 20.58
C SER A 29 -1.44 8.08 20.72
N ILE A 30 -0.54 8.88 21.31
CA ILE A 30 0.78 8.42 21.75
C ILE A 30 0.84 8.65 23.25
N GLY A 31 0.90 7.56 24.02
CA GLY A 31 0.67 7.61 25.47
C GLY A 31 -0.69 8.24 25.78
N ASN A 32 -0.70 9.27 26.62
CA ASN A 32 -1.92 9.98 27.01
C ASN A 32 -2.27 11.17 26.11
N GLN A 33 -1.47 11.46 25.08
CA GLN A 33 -1.69 12.59 24.19
C GLN A 33 -2.41 12.14 22.92
N GLN A 34 -3.55 12.77 22.62
CA GLN A 34 -4.30 12.57 21.39
C GLN A 34 -3.81 13.54 20.30
N PHE A 35 -3.73 13.04 19.08
CA PHE A 35 -3.41 13.79 17.88
C PHE A 35 -4.57 13.70 16.88
N ASN A 36 -4.80 14.79 16.13
CA ASN A 36 -5.75 14.83 15.03
C ASN A 36 -4.97 15.05 13.73
N THR A 37 -5.23 14.23 12.72
CA THR A 37 -4.65 14.33 11.38
C THR A 37 -5.66 14.91 10.41
N THR A 38 -5.18 15.39 9.27
CA THR A 38 -6.05 15.95 8.23
C THR A 38 -7.01 14.90 7.69
N ILE A 39 -8.31 15.21 7.70
CA ILE A 39 -9.35 14.37 7.11
C ILE A 39 -9.48 14.69 5.62
N ASN A 40 -9.25 13.68 4.77
CA ASN A 40 -9.36 13.79 3.32
C ASN A 40 -10.24 12.69 2.70
N ARG A 41 -10.76 11.74 3.50
CA ARG A 41 -11.63 10.66 3.01
C ARG A 41 -12.76 10.34 3.97
N GLY A 42 -13.96 10.86 3.69
CA GLY A 42 -15.09 10.71 4.61
C GLY A 42 -14.75 11.35 5.95
N ASN A 43 -14.84 10.58 7.03
CA ASN A 43 -14.41 11.01 8.36
C ASN A 43 -12.95 10.62 8.69
N ASN A 44 -12.22 10.01 7.76
CA ASN A 44 -10.93 9.38 8.01
C ASN A 44 -9.78 10.12 7.30
N THR A 45 -8.57 9.92 7.82
CA THR A 45 -7.34 10.27 7.09
C THR A 45 -6.98 9.11 6.20
N LEU A 46 -6.63 9.37 4.94
CA LEU A 46 -6.18 8.39 3.95
C LEU A 46 -4.84 8.83 3.37
N HIS A 47 -3.86 7.92 3.33
CA HIS A 47 -2.55 8.09 2.72
C HIS A 47 -1.80 9.36 3.20
N GLY A 48 -1.86 9.63 4.49
CA GLY A 48 -1.13 10.72 5.13
C GLY A 48 -1.79 12.10 5.05
N GLY A 49 -3.01 12.20 4.53
CA GLY A 49 -3.79 13.43 4.52
C GLY A 49 -3.89 14.09 3.15
N GLU A 50 -4.28 15.36 3.17
CA GLU A 50 -4.65 16.11 1.96
C GLU A 50 -3.42 16.42 1.09
N ASP A 51 -2.30 16.81 1.72
CA ASP A 51 -1.01 17.04 1.08
C ASP A 51 0.05 16.05 1.64
N GLY A 52 -0.28 14.75 1.61
CA GLY A 52 0.62 13.66 1.99
C GLY A 52 1.87 13.55 1.10
N PHE A 53 2.74 12.57 1.38
CA PHE A 53 4.05 12.39 0.74
C PHE A 53 4.01 12.33 -0.79
N ASN A 54 2.92 11.82 -1.36
CA ASN A 54 2.69 11.70 -2.80
C ASN A 54 2.47 13.05 -3.50
N PHE A 55 2.15 14.12 -2.76
CA PHE A 55 1.97 15.47 -3.29
C PHE A 55 3.15 16.40 -2.99
N ARG A 56 4.22 15.88 -2.39
CA ARG A 56 5.42 16.65 -2.06
C ARG A 56 6.48 16.53 -3.15
N THR A 57 7.27 17.59 -3.31
CA THR A 57 8.47 17.56 -4.15
C THR A 57 9.65 17.11 -3.28
N TRP A 58 10.18 15.94 -3.60
CA TRP A 58 11.33 15.37 -2.90
C TRP A 58 12.63 15.89 -3.49
N GLN A 59 13.62 16.14 -2.64
CA GLN A 59 15.00 16.28 -3.08
C GLN A 59 15.51 14.93 -3.55
N TYR A 60 16.50 14.89 -4.45
CA TYR A 60 17.04 13.63 -4.93
C TYR A 60 18.56 13.66 -5.10
N HIS A 61 19.15 12.48 -5.01
CA HIS A 61 20.55 12.21 -5.29
C HIS A 61 20.67 10.95 -6.16
N LEU A 62 21.59 10.97 -7.12
CA LEU A 62 21.86 9.86 -8.03
C LEU A 62 23.19 9.21 -7.66
N ASP A 63 23.20 7.88 -7.61
CA ASP A 63 24.41 7.08 -7.40
C ASP A 63 24.36 5.82 -8.28
N GLY A 64 25.03 5.87 -9.43
CA GLY A 64 25.04 4.77 -10.40
C GLY A 64 23.63 4.37 -10.87
N LYS A 65 23.17 3.19 -10.45
CA LYS A 65 21.83 2.63 -10.77
C LYS A 65 20.78 2.93 -9.71
N LYS A 66 21.10 3.82 -8.76
CA LYS A 66 20.25 4.20 -7.64
C LYS A 66 19.81 5.65 -7.77
N VAL A 67 18.57 5.90 -7.37
CA VAL A 67 18.09 7.24 -7.04
C VAL A 67 17.54 7.22 -5.63
N THR A 68 18.06 8.10 -4.78
CA THR A 68 17.56 8.31 -3.42
C THR A 68 16.82 9.64 -3.37
N PHE A 69 15.54 9.58 -3.04
CA PHE A 69 14.71 10.73 -2.75
C PHE A 69 14.72 11.01 -1.24
N SER A 70 14.70 12.28 -0.85
CA SER A 70 14.54 12.71 0.54
C SER A 70 13.53 13.84 0.69
N TYR A 71 12.77 13.79 1.78
CA TYR A 71 11.80 14.82 2.14
C TYR A 71 11.77 15.01 3.66
N LEU A 72 11.82 16.28 4.09
CA LEU A 72 11.70 16.66 5.48
C LEU A 72 10.27 17.12 5.77
N SER A 73 9.47 16.23 6.33
CA SER A 73 8.11 16.53 6.79
C SER A 73 8.19 17.18 8.16
N LYS A 74 7.70 18.42 8.30
CA LYS A 74 7.88 19.22 9.52
C LYS A 74 6.93 18.82 10.64
N ASP A 75 7.32 19.04 11.90
CA ASP A 75 6.46 18.85 13.07
C ASP A 75 5.09 19.51 12.85
N GLY A 76 4.02 18.73 12.99
CA GLY A 76 2.65 19.16 12.76
C GLY A 76 2.16 19.09 11.31
N GLU A 77 3.00 18.74 10.33
CA GLU A 77 2.55 18.56 8.93
C GLU A 77 1.49 17.46 8.86
N GLU A 78 0.34 17.78 8.26
CA GLU A 78 -0.88 16.95 8.21
C GLU A 78 -1.38 16.47 9.59
N GLY A 79 -0.95 17.14 10.67
CA GLY A 79 -1.32 16.85 12.05
C GLY A 79 -0.43 15.80 12.75
N PHE A 80 0.63 15.31 12.10
CA PHE A 80 1.54 14.34 12.70
C PHE A 80 2.67 15.01 13.51
N PRO A 81 3.01 14.51 14.71
CA PRO A 81 4.08 15.07 15.53
C PRO A 81 5.48 14.70 14.98
N GLY A 82 6.46 15.52 15.33
CA GLY A 82 7.87 15.33 15.02
C GLY A 82 8.24 15.79 13.62
N ASP A 83 9.44 16.38 13.50
CA ASP A 83 10.11 16.47 12.21
C ASP A 83 10.46 15.03 11.79
N VAL A 84 10.16 14.66 10.55
CA VAL A 84 10.46 13.35 9.97
C VAL A 84 11.28 13.56 8.70
N LEU A 85 12.51 13.06 8.70
CA LEU A 85 13.30 12.92 7.48
C LEU A 85 12.96 11.56 6.86
N ALA A 86 12.15 11.56 5.81
CA ALA A 86 11.82 10.37 5.05
C ALA A 86 12.74 10.25 3.83
N THR A 87 13.13 9.03 3.50
CA THR A 87 13.96 8.71 2.32
C THR A 87 13.40 7.49 1.59
N VAL A 88 13.46 7.52 0.26
CA VAL A 88 13.10 6.40 -0.60
C VAL A 88 14.18 6.20 -1.63
N THR A 89 14.79 5.01 -1.64
CA THR A 89 15.81 4.65 -2.63
C THR A 89 15.24 3.63 -3.60
N TYR A 90 15.29 3.94 -4.88
CA TYR A 90 14.99 2.99 -5.96
C TYR A 90 16.30 2.52 -6.59
N GLU A 91 16.47 1.21 -6.72
CA GLU A 91 17.64 0.60 -7.36
C GLU A 91 17.19 -0.44 -8.39
N LEU A 92 17.76 -0.38 -9.60
CA LEU A 92 17.64 -1.47 -10.57
C LEU A 92 18.85 -2.42 -10.42
N ALA A 93 18.63 -3.50 -9.69
CA ALA A 93 19.62 -4.55 -9.48
C ALA A 93 19.69 -5.52 -10.68
N PRO A 94 20.81 -6.27 -10.84
CA PRO A 94 20.88 -7.35 -11.82
C PRO A 94 19.74 -8.37 -11.66
N GLY A 95 19.35 -9.04 -12.75
CA GLY A 95 18.28 -10.04 -12.71
C GLY A 95 16.85 -9.46 -12.81
N ASN A 96 16.69 -8.23 -13.31
CA ASN A 96 15.41 -7.53 -13.48
C ASN A 96 14.69 -7.24 -12.14
N GLN A 97 15.46 -6.99 -11.08
CA GLN A 97 14.92 -6.66 -9.77
C GLN A 97 14.88 -5.14 -9.56
N LEU A 98 13.70 -4.61 -9.24
CA LEU A 98 13.54 -3.27 -8.70
C LEU A 98 13.50 -3.36 -7.17
N SER A 99 14.50 -2.81 -6.50
CA SER A 99 14.50 -2.66 -5.04
C SER A 99 13.98 -1.26 -4.67
N ILE A 100 13.12 -1.21 -3.66
CA ILE A 100 12.59 0.03 -3.08
C ILE A 100 12.85 -0.01 -1.58
N THR A 101 13.80 0.80 -1.11
CA THR A 101 14.11 0.91 0.32
C THR A 101 13.55 2.20 0.87
N MET A 102 12.69 2.10 1.89
CA MET A 102 12.08 3.25 2.56
C MET A 102 12.62 3.36 3.99
N LYS A 103 13.09 4.55 4.38
CA LYS A 103 13.59 4.81 5.73
C LYS A 103 13.07 6.14 6.24
N ALA A 104 12.83 6.23 7.54
CA ALA A 104 12.44 7.47 8.19
C ALA A 104 13.13 7.61 9.55
N THR A 105 13.52 8.84 9.90
CA THR A 105 14.01 9.20 11.24
C THR A 105 13.18 10.36 11.77
N SER A 106 12.80 10.33 13.04
CA SER A 106 11.97 11.39 13.63
C SER A 106 12.60 12.03 14.88
N THR A 107 12.22 13.27 15.15
CA THR A 107 12.59 14.02 16.37
C THR A 107 11.64 13.78 17.55
N LYS A 108 10.48 13.16 17.31
CA LYS A 108 9.49 12.79 18.34
C LYS A 108 8.88 11.43 17.98
N PRO A 109 8.37 10.66 18.96
CA PRO A 109 7.54 9.49 18.65
C PRO A 109 6.39 9.87 17.72
N THR A 110 6.28 9.15 16.60
CA THR A 110 5.29 9.41 15.56
C THR A 110 5.05 8.14 14.75
N PRO A 111 3.83 7.87 14.27
CA PRO A 111 3.59 6.71 13.43
C PRO A 111 4.17 6.93 12.03
N ILE A 112 4.82 5.89 11.50
CA ILE A 112 5.32 5.85 10.13
C ILE A 112 4.87 4.54 9.47
N ASN A 113 4.26 4.66 8.31
CA ASN A 113 3.93 3.54 7.43
C ASN A 113 3.99 4.06 6.00
N MET A 114 5.02 3.66 5.24
CA MET A 114 5.23 4.11 3.87
C MET A 114 5.04 2.94 2.92
N CYS A 115 4.42 3.19 1.76
CA CYS A 115 4.33 2.20 0.69
C CYS A 115 4.42 2.86 -0.68
N ASN A 116 4.57 2.05 -1.72
CA ASN A 116 4.52 2.49 -3.11
C ASN A 116 3.17 2.07 -3.73
N HIS A 117 2.45 3.04 -4.29
CA HIS A 117 1.09 2.85 -4.80
C HIS A 117 1.09 2.66 -6.34
N SER A 118 1.99 1.81 -6.85
CA SER A 118 2.03 1.46 -8.27
C SER A 118 0.87 0.57 -8.68
N TYR A 119 0.29 0.93 -9.83
CA TYR A 119 -0.74 0.16 -10.51
C TYR A 119 -0.10 -0.67 -11.62
N PHE A 120 -0.26 -1.98 -11.54
CA PHE A 120 0.30 -2.95 -12.47
C PHE A 120 -0.75 -3.52 -13.40
N ASN A 121 -0.34 -3.76 -14.64
CA ASN A 121 -1.02 -4.61 -15.59
C ASN A 121 0.06 -5.25 -16.47
N LEU A 122 0.34 -6.54 -16.26
CA LEU A 122 1.45 -7.27 -16.88
C LEU A 122 1.18 -7.62 -18.35
N ALA A 123 -0.03 -7.34 -18.85
CA ALA A 123 -0.35 -7.32 -20.27
C ALA A 123 -0.08 -5.94 -20.93
N GLY A 124 0.40 -4.97 -20.14
CA GLY A 124 0.66 -3.59 -20.55
C GLY A 124 -0.46 -2.64 -20.14
N HIS A 125 -0.10 -1.40 -19.82
CA HIS A 125 -1.01 -0.41 -19.21
C HIS A 125 -2.25 -0.05 -20.05
N LYS A 126 -2.26 -0.36 -21.35
CA LYS A 126 -3.37 -0.09 -22.28
C LYS A 126 -4.31 -1.26 -22.51
N SER A 127 -4.01 -2.42 -21.93
CA SER A 127 -4.75 -3.66 -22.18
C SER A 127 -6.09 -3.72 -21.44
N GLY A 128 -6.23 -2.96 -20.35
CA GLY A 128 -7.47 -2.80 -19.61
C GLY A 128 -7.92 -4.06 -18.86
N ALA A 129 -9.17 -4.04 -18.39
CA ALA A 129 -9.69 -5.02 -17.44
C ALA A 129 -9.76 -6.45 -17.99
N THR A 130 -10.04 -6.60 -19.28
CA THR A 130 -10.13 -7.92 -19.93
C THR A 130 -8.84 -8.73 -19.76
N GLU A 131 -7.68 -8.08 -19.81
CA GLU A 131 -6.41 -8.78 -19.58
C GLU A 131 -6.06 -8.90 -18.09
N VAL A 132 -6.44 -7.93 -17.25
CA VAL A 132 -6.27 -8.05 -15.78
C VAL A 132 -7.00 -9.28 -15.25
N TYR A 133 -8.22 -9.56 -15.71
CA TYR A 133 -8.97 -10.73 -15.28
C TYR A 133 -8.30 -12.08 -15.62
N LYS A 134 -7.36 -12.09 -16.57
CA LYS A 134 -6.60 -13.29 -16.95
C LYS A 134 -5.32 -13.49 -16.16
N HIS A 135 -4.92 -12.50 -15.35
CA HIS A 135 -3.75 -12.67 -14.49
C HIS A 135 -4.02 -13.79 -13.48
N THR A 136 -2.98 -14.51 -13.10
CA THR A 136 -3.02 -15.40 -11.93
C THR A 136 -2.35 -14.70 -10.76
N VAL A 137 -2.91 -14.82 -9.57
CA VAL A 137 -2.39 -14.23 -8.33
C VAL A 137 -2.19 -15.31 -7.28
N LYS A 138 -1.07 -15.22 -6.58
CA LYS A 138 -0.77 -15.95 -5.34
C LYS A 138 -0.30 -14.95 -4.29
N ILE A 139 -0.86 -15.00 -3.08
CA ILE A 139 -0.46 -14.18 -1.93
C ILE A 139 -0.18 -15.10 -0.74
N ASN A 140 0.99 -14.94 -0.13
CA ASN A 140 1.47 -15.75 0.99
C ASN A 140 0.95 -15.20 2.33
N ALA A 141 -0.35 -15.33 2.56
CA ALA A 141 -1.03 -14.76 3.72
C ALA A 141 -1.80 -15.80 4.52
N PHE A 142 -1.82 -15.65 5.85
CA PHE A 142 -2.61 -16.50 6.74
C PHE A 142 -3.98 -15.90 7.06
N GLY A 143 -4.12 -14.59 6.92
CA GLY A 143 -5.35 -13.87 7.22
C GLY A 143 -5.46 -12.55 6.47
N PHE A 144 -6.55 -11.85 6.67
CA PHE A 144 -6.75 -10.48 6.21
C PHE A 144 -7.42 -9.64 7.30
N THR A 145 -7.21 -8.32 7.27
CA THR A 145 -7.86 -7.41 8.22
C THR A 145 -9.31 -7.20 7.80
N LYS A 146 -10.26 -7.55 8.68
CA LYS A 146 -11.67 -7.24 8.47
C LYS A 146 -11.89 -5.73 8.55
N THR A 147 -12.69 -5.19 7.64
CA THR A 147 -13.03 -3.76 7.64
C THR A 147 -14.53 -3.52 7.75
N ASP A 148 -14.89 -2.32 8.20
CA ASP A 148 -16.26 -1.80 8.10
C ASP A 148 -16.58 -1.23 6.70
N SER A 149 -17.76 -0.63 6.55
CA SER A 149 -18.23 -0.03 5.30
C SER A 149 -17.43 1.20 4.85
N GLU A 150 -16.67 1.84 5.74
CA GLU A 150 -15.74 2.92 5.40
C GLU A 150 -14.34 2.40 5.03
N SER A 151 -14.18 1.06 4.99
CA SER A 151 -12.92 0.35 4.82
C SER A 151 -11.92 0.59 5.95
N ILE A 152 -12.41 0.88 7.16
CA ILE A 152 -11.58 0.97 8.36
C ILE A 152 -11.48 -0.42 9.01
N PRO A 153 -10.28 -0.89 9.38
CA PRO A 153 -10.13 -2.14 10.11
C PRO A 153 -10.93 -2.18 11.41
N THR A 154 -11.55 -3.33 11.69
CA THR A 154 -12.25 -3.54 12.96
C THR A 154 -11.31 -3.93 14.10
N GLY A 155 -10.07 -4.29 13.76
CA GLY A 155 -9.08 -4.94 14.64
C GLY A 155 -9.06 -6.47 14.50
N ASP A 156 -10.07 -7.06 13.85
CA ASP A 156 -10.12 -8.52 13.65
C ASP A 156 -9.25 -8.95 12.46
N ILE A 157 -8.45 -10.00 12.67
CA ILE A 157 -7.79 -10.74 11.59
C ILE A 157 -8.62 -12.00 11.31
N VAL A 158 -9.10 -12.12 10.07
CA VAL A 158 -9.89 -13.27 9.62
C VAL A 158 -8.97 -14.23 8.87
N PRO A 159 -8.89 -15.52 9.27
CA PRO A 159 -8.13 -16.52 8.52
C PRO A 159 -8.61 -16.62 7.07
N VAL A 160 -7.68 -16.84 6.13
CA VAL A 160 -8.05 -16.96 4.72
C VAL A 160 -8.74 -18.31 4.41
N ASP A 161 -8.51 -19.34 5.22
CA ASP A 161 -8.98 -20.70 4.96
C ASP A 161 -10.49 -20.77 4.67
N ASN A 162 -10.84 -21.45 3.57
CA ASN A 162 -12.23 -21.63 3.11
C ASN A 162 -12.95 -20.31 2.79
N THR A 163 -12.22 -19.26 2.44
CA THR A 163 -12.80 -17.98 1.99
C THR A 163 -12.32 -17.60 0.58
N PRO A 164 -13.00 -16.67 -0.12
CA PRO A 164 -12.49 -16.07 -1.36
C PRO A 164 -11.16 -15.30 -1.22
N PHE A 165 -10.66 -15.13 0.01
CA PHE A 165 -9.37 -14.54 0.31
C PHE A 165 -8.25 -15.59 0.39
N ASP A 166 -8.54 -16.89 0.24
CA ASP A 166 -7.49 -17.90 0.14
C ASP A 166 -6.79 -17.84 -1.23
N LEU A 167 -5.83 -16.92 -1.33
CA LEU A 167 -4.98 -16.73 -2.50
C LEU A 167 -3.62 -17.41 -2.32
N ARG A 168 -3.47 -18.35 -1.35
CA ARG A 168 -2.20 -19.07 -1.14
C ARG A 168 -1.85 -19.98 -2.31
N ASN A 169 -2.86 -20.39 -3.08
CA ASN A 169 -2.71 -21.06 -4.36
C ASN A 169 -2.98 -20.09 -5.52
N SER A 170 -2.30 -20.33 -6.64
CA SER A 170 -2.47 -19.53 -7.85
C SER A 170 -3.94 -19.52 -8.29
N THR A 171 -4.55 -18.34 -8.28
CA THR A 171 -5.97 -18.12 -8.59
C THR A 171 -6.11 -17.17 -9.77
N ILE A 172 -7.02 -17.46 -10.70
CA ILE A 172 -7.33 -16.54 -11.80
C ILE A 172 -8.01 -15.30 -11.20
N LEU A 173 -7.43 -14.13 -11.44
CA LEU A 173 -7.81 -12.88 -10.78
C LEU A 173 -9.27 -12.51 -11.05
N GLY A 174 -9.77 -12.73 -12.27
CA GLY A 174 -11.19 -12.51 -12.59
C GLY A 174 -12.16 -13.38 -11.77
N GLU A 175 -11.77 -14.63 -11.47
CA GLU A 175 -12.55 -15.54 -10.64
C GLU A 175 -12.51 -15.10 -9.17
N GLY A 176 -11.32 -14.72 -8.68
CA GLY A 176 -11.14 -14.15 -7.33
C GLY A 176 -11.98 -12.90 -7.11
N ILE A 177 -11.92 -11.93 -8.04
CA ILE A 177 -12.74 -10.70 -7.99
C ILE A 177 -14.23 -11.03 -7.94
N LYS A 178 -14.69 -11.99 -8.77
CA LYS A 178 -16.10 -12.43 -8.77
C LYS A 178 -16.50 -13.10 -7.45
N ALA A 179 -15.59 -13.86 -6.83
CA ALA A 179 -15.84 -14.54 -5.58
C ALA A 179 -15.89 -13.57 -4.39
N VAL A 180 -14.90 -12.66 -4.27
CA VAL A 180 -14.84 -11.68 -3.17
C VAL A 180 -15.97 -10.65 -3.25
N SER A 181 -16.43 -10.29 -4.46
CA SER A 181 -17.58 -9.37 -4.64
C SER A 181 -18.91 -9.95 -4.16
N LYS A 182 -18.97 -11.23 -3.80
CA LYS A 182 -20.13 -11.84 -3.13
C LYS A 182 -20.00 -11.82 -1.60
N PHE A 183 -18.80 -11.55 -1.10
CA PHE A 183 -18.46 -11.54 0.31
C PHE A 183 -18.59 -10.14 0.90
N ASP A 184 -18.16 -9.11 0.17
CA ASP A 184 -18.39 -7.72 0.51
C ASP A 184 -18.69 -6.85 -0.73
N ASP A 185 -19.03 -5.59 -0.48
CA ASP A 185 -19.49 -4.62 -1.47
C ASP A 185 -18.36 -3.75 -2.06
N LYS A 186 -17.09 -4.10 -1.85
CA LYS A 186 -15.94 -3.36 -2.40
C LYS A 186 -15.77 -3.52 -3.91
N GLY A 187 -16.47 -4.50 -4.49
CA GLY A 187 -16.53 -4.74 -5.93
C GLY A 187 -15.26 -5.33 -6.54
N GLY A 188 -14.37 -5.86 -5.70
CA GLY A 188 -13.06 -6.43 -5.99
C GLY A 188 -12.26 -6.53 -4.69
N TYR A 189 -10.96 -6.83 -4.78
CA TYR A 189 -10.10 -6.77 -3.59
C TYR A 189 -9.74 -5.30 -3.29
N ASP A 190 -9.81 -4.94 -2.01
CA ASP A 190 -9.28 -3.72 -1.39
C ASP A 190 -9.06 -4.03 0.10
N HIS A 191 -8.13 -4.95 0.34
CA HIS A 191 -7.91 -5.58 1.65
C HIS A 191 -6.43 -5.70 1.96
N ASN A 192 -6.08 -5.54 3.23
CA ASN A 192 -4.75 -5.86 3.73
C ASN A 192 -4.68 -7.35 4.08
N PHE A 193 -3.80 -8.06 3.39
CA PHE A 193 -3.45 -9.45 3.67
C PHE A 193 -2.29 -9.50 4.67
N CYS A 194 -2.43 -10.34 5.70
CA CYS A 194 -1.45 -10.57 6.75
C CYS A 194 -0.44 -11.62 6.30
N ILE A 195 0.81 -11.20 6.04
CA ILE A 195 1.84 -12.02 5.40
C ILE A 195 2.39 -13.06 6.37
N ILE A 196 2.62 -14.27 5.83
CA ILE A 196 3.36 -15.32 6.51
C ILE A 196 4.85 -15.04 6.31
N SER A 197 5.52 -14.60 7.37
CA SER A 197 6.97 -14.40 7.40
C SER A 197 7.61 -15.28 8.47
N SER A 198 8.87 -15.65 8.28
CA SER A 198 9.69 -16.26 9.32
C SER A 198 10.64 -15.22 9.93
N CYS A 199 11.05 -15.42 11.19
CA CYS A 199 11.96 -14.49 11.87
C CYS A 199 13.38 -14.46 11.28
N ASP A 200 13.74 -15.45 10.46
CA ASP A 200 15.08 -15.62 9.88
C ASP A 200 15.18 -15.05 8.45
N GLU A 201 14.09 -14.50 7.89
CA GLU A 201 14.05 -13.93 6.54
C GLU A 201 14.14 -12.39 6.56
N ASP A 202 15.16 -11.83 5.88
CA ASP A 202 15.29 -10.38 5.69
C ASP A 202 14.13 -9.79 4.86
N LEU A 203 13.66 -10.53 3.86
CA LEU A 203 12.51 -10.20 3.03
C LEU A 203 11.68 -11.48 2.82
N ALA A 204 10.43 -11.46 3.28
CA ALA A 204 9.51 -12.57 3.10
C ALA A 204 8.88 -12.54 1.70
N PHE A 205 8.60 -13.72 1.12
CA PHE A 205 7.78 -13.81 -0.08
C PHE A 205 6.36 -13.32 0.21
N VAL A 206 5.92 -12.27 -0.51
CA VAL A 206 4.62 -11.62 -0.32
C VAL A 206 3.60 -12.16 -1.32
N ALA A 207 3.92 -12.02 -2.60
CA ALA A 207 2.99 -12.33 -3.67
C ALA A 207 3.71 -12.63 -4.99
N ARG A 208 3.02 -13.38 -5.85
CA ARG A 208 3.38 -13.57 -7.24
C ARG A 208 2.16 -13.34 -8.11
N VAL A 209 2.31 -12.51 -9.12
CA VAL A 209 1.29 -12.27 -10.14
C VAL A 209 1.86 -12.57 -11.50
N GLU A 210 1.13 -13.32 -12.32
CA GLU A 210 1.57 -13.69 -13.67
C GLU A 210 0.50 -13.34 -14.68
N HIS A 211 0.92 -13.00 -15.90
CA HIS A 211 0.00 -12.90 -17.02
C HIS A 211 0.39 -13.95 -18.08
N PRO A 212 -0.39 -15.04 -18.23
CA PRO A 212 0.04 -16.20 -19.01
C PRO A 212 0.24 -15.89 -20.50
N ILE A 213 -0.48 -14.91 -21.05
CA ILE A 213 -0.39 -14.57 -22.48
C ILE A 213 0.87 -13.76 -22.79
N SER A 214 1.27 -12.83 -21.91
CA SER A 214 2.53 -12.07 -22.11
C SER A 214 3.76 -12.82 -21.62
N GLY A 215 3.58 -13.81 -20.74
CA GLY A 215 4.67 -14.54 -20.09
C GLY A 215 5.41 -13.76 -19.00
N ILE A 216 4.91 -12.56 -18.65
CA ILE A 216 5.51 -11.72 -17.60
C ILE A 216 5.00 -12.16 -16.24
N ALA A 217 5.92 -12.27 -15.28
CA ALA A 217 5.64 -12.48 -13.87
C ALA A 217 6.23 -11.33 -13.04
N LEU A 218 5.49 -10.92 -12.01
CA LEU A 218 5.92 -10.02 -10.95
C LEU A 218 5.96 -10.84 -9.65
N GLU A 219 7.13 -10.89 -9.03
CA GLU A 219 7.31 -11.47 -7.70
C GLU A 219 7.68 -10.35 -6.72
N VAL A 220 7.03 -10.34 -5.56
CA VAL A 220 7.20 -9.31 -4.52
C VAL A 220 7.72 -9.98 -3.25
N HIS A 221 8.81 -9.44 -2.73
CA HIS A 221 9.39 -9.77 -1.43
C HIS A 221 9.50 -8.50 -0.60
N ALA A 222 9.19 -8.56 0.70
CA ALA A 222 9.21 -7.39 1.57
C ALA A 222 9.46 -7.75 3.04
N ASP A 223 9.90 -6.75 3.81
CA ASP A 223 10.05 -6.81 5.27
C ASP A 223 8.77 -6.35 6.01
N GLN A 224 7.69 -6.09 5.27
CA GLN A 224 6.44 -5.57 5.81
C GLN A 224 5.50 -6.71 6.24
N PRO A 225 4.73 -6.53 7.34
CA PRO A 225 3.84 -7.57 7.85
C PRO A 225 2.57 -7.73 6.99
N GLY A 226 2.23 -6.74 6.16
CA GLY A 226 1.03 -6.72 5.35
C GLY A 226 1.25 -6.32 3.91
N VAL A 227 0.28 -6.65 3.07
CA VAL A 227 0.15 -6.12 1.71
C VAL A 227 -1.29 -5.70 1.45
N GLN A 228 -1.51 -4.44 1.05
CA GLN A 228 -2.79 -4.03 0.48
C GLN A 228 -2.85 -4.60 -0.94
N PHE A 229 -3.83 -5.49 -1.19
CA PHE A 229 -4.15 -5.92 -2.53
C PHE A 229 -5.41 -5.20 -3.00
N TYR A 230 -5.23 -4.28 -3.95
CA TYR A 230 -6.30 -3.46 -4.49
C TYR A 230 -6.43 -3.69 -6.00
N THR A 231 -7.63 -4.08 -6.47
CA THR A 231 -7.86 -4.39 -7.89
C THR A 231 -8.38 -3.21 -8.70
N GLY A 232 -8.06 -1.97 -8.32
CA GLY A 232 -8.42 -0.80 -9.13
C GLY A 232 -9.94 -0.55 -9.21
N ASN A 233 -10.68 -0.86 -8.14
CA ASN A 233 -12.15 -0.89 -8.11
C ASN A 233 -12.78 0.50 -8.34
N GLY A 234 -12.09 1.55 -7.91
CA GLY A 234 -12.49 2.96 -8.05
C GLY A 234 -11.94 3.67 -9.29
N LEU A 235 -11.17 2.97 -10.14
CA LEU A 235 -10.77 3.53 -11.44
C LEU A 235 -11.98 3.64 -12.36
N SER A 236 -11.96 4.64 -13.25
CA SER A 236 -13.06 4.87 -14.19
C SER A 236 -12.52 5.36 -15.52
N ASN A 237 -13.30 5.24 -16.60
CA ASN A 237 -12.88 5.71 -17.93
C ASN A 237 -12.61 7.23 -17.99
N ALA A 238 -12.99 8.00 -16.97
CA ALA A 238 -12.63 9.41 -16.83
C ALA A 238 -11.16 9.61 -16.40
N THR A 239 -10.52 8.58 -15.83
CA THR A 239 -9.10 8.59 -15.49
C THR A 239 -8.27 8.38 -16.75
N ILE A 240 -7.72 9.48 -17.29
CA ILE A 240 -6.90 9.44 -18.50
C ILE A 240 -5.44 9.26 -18.13
N GLY A 241 -4.85 8.15 -18.58
CA GLY A 241 -3.47 7.78 -18.37
C GLY A 241 -2.55 8.06 -19.55
N LYS A 242 -1.36 7.44 -19.51
CA LYS A 242 -0.31 7.63 -20.53
C LYS A 242 -0.82 7.34 -21.94
N GLY A 243 -0.41 8.18 -22.89
CA GLY A 243 -0.83 8.06 -24.30
C GLY A 243 -2.34 8.18 -24.48
N SER A 244 -3.00 9.01 -23.65
CA SER A 244 -4.45 9.24 -23.68
C SER A 244 -5.29 7.97 -23.49
N THR A 245 -4.74 6.97 -22.80
CA THR A 245 -5.42 5.70 -22.53
C THR A 245 -6.35 5.82 -21.34
N PRO A 246 -7.66 5.52 -21.45
CA PRO A 246 -8.55 5.44 -20.29
C PRO A 246 -8.16 4.28 -19.37
N TYR A 247 -8.02 4.55 -18.07
CA TYR A 247 -7.78 3.55 -17.04
C TYR A 247 -9.09 3.19 -16.35
N SER A 248 -9.72 2.12 -16.81
CA SER A 248 -11.05 1.67 -16.35
C SER A 248 -11.00 0.96 -15.00
N LYS A 249 -12.17 0.76 -14.37
CA LYS A 249 -12.36 -0.17 -13.26
C LYS A 249 -11.72 -1.51 -13.60
N HIS A 250 -10.94 -2.04 -12.66
CA HIS A 250 -10.18 -3.28 -12.80
C HIS A 250 -9.16 -3.30 -13.95
N GLY A 251 -8.75 -2.13 -14.46
CA GLY A 251 -7.73 -2.00 -15.50
C GLY A 251 -6.29 -2.23 -15.02
N ALA A 252 -6.08 -2.29 -13.70
CA ALA A 252 -4.81 -2.56 -13.05
C ALA A 252 -5.02 -3.03 -11.60
N PHE A 253 -3.96 -3.49 -10.94
CA PHE A 253 -3.94 -3.86 -9.52
C PHE A 253 -2.74 -3.25 -8.78
N CYS A 254 -2.84 -3.08 -7.47
CA CYS A 254 -1.75 -2.64 -6.59
C CYS A 254 -1.35 -3.75 -5.62
N LEU A 255 -0.08 -3.78 -5.24
CA LEU A 255 0.48 -4.61 -4.16
C LEU A 255 1.27 -3.68 -3.24
N GLU A 256 0.59 -3.04 -2.31
CA GLU A 256 1.20 -2.04 -1.43
C GLU A 256 1.71 -2.74 -0.18
N THR A 257 2.99 -3.09 -0.14
CA THR A 257 3.63 -3.67 1.06
C THR A 257 3.70 -2.61 2.14
N GLN A 258 3.11 -2.88 3.30
CA GLN A 258 2.88 -1.90 4.35
C GLN A 258 2.69 -2.57 5.72
N ASN A 259 2.71 -1.77 6.78
CA ASN A 259 2.11 -2.17 8.04
C ASN A 259 0.57 -2.16 7.94
N TYR A 260 -0.13 -2.81 8.86
CA TYR A 260 -1.59 -2.92 8.81
C TYR A 260 -2.27 -1.54 8.86
N PRO A 261 -3.34 -1.32 8.08
CA PRO A 261 -4.12 -0.08 8.16
C PRO A 261 -4.65 0.16 9.57
N ASP A 262 -4.82 1.43 9.94
CA ASP A 262 -5.30 1.87 11.25
C ASP A 262 -4.58 1.27 12.47
N ALA A 263 -3.40 0.66 12.31
CA ALA A 263 -2.73 -0.04 13.41
C ALA A 263 -2.38 0.86 14.60
N VAL A 264 -2.25 2.16 14.37
CA VAL A 264 -2.09 3.19 15.43
C VAL A 264 -3.25 3.24 16.43
N ASN A 265 -4.42 2.70 16.07
CA ASN A 265 -5.61 2.61 16.91
C ASN A 265 -5.92 1.19 17.38
N HIS A 266 -5.09 0.21 16.98
CA HIS A 266 -5.24 -1.19 17.36
C HIS A 266 -4.01 -1.65 18.11
N VAL A 267 -4.07 -1.57 19.44
CA VAL A 267 -3.07 -2.20 20.31
C VAL A 267 -3.20 -3.71 20.15
N CYS A 268 -2.14 -4.35 19.66
CA CYS A 268 -2.08 -5.80 19.49
C CYS A 268 -1.10 -6.37 20.52
N ASP A 269 -1.59 -7.08 21.53
CA ASP A 269 -0.76 -7.84 22.48
C ASP A 269 0.03 -8.99 21.81
N HIS A 270 -0.28 -9.30 20.54
CA HIS A 270 0.31 -10.39 19.77
C HIS A 270 1.34 -9.96 18.71
N ILE A 271 1.60 -8.66 18.54
CA ILE A 271 2.55 -8.12 17.54
C ILE A 271 3.67 -7.36 18.25
N ALA A 272 4.25 -7.96 19.29
CA ALA A 272 5.34 -7.36 20.08
C ALA A 272 6.66 -7.16 19.30
N ASN A 273 6.75 -7.60 18.04
CA ASN A 273 7.98 -7.58 17.25
C ASN A 273 7.98 -6.56 16.08
N TYR A 274 6.90 -5.81 15.85
CA TYR A 274 6.88 -4.76 14.83
C TYR A 274 6.66 -3.40 15.51
N SER A 275 7.72 -2.60 15.65
CA SER A 275 7.60 -1.27 16.25
C SER A 275 6.80 -0.35 15.34
N PHE A 276 5.64 0.11 15.82
CA PHE A 276 4.79 1.10 15.14
C PHE A 276 5.31 2.54 15.24
N PHE A 277 6.26 2.75 16.14
CA PHE A 277 6.86 4.05 16.43
C PHE A 277 8.36 3.99 16.13
N VAL A 278 8.86 5.03 15.48
CA VAL A 278 10.31 5.28 15.45
C VAL A 278 10.67 5.89 16.79
N ASP A 279 11.33 5.13 17.66
CA ASP A 279 11.78 5.58 18.97
C ASP A 279 13.20 6.17 18.88
N LEU A 280 13.53 7.15 19.72
CA LEU A 280 14.79 7.91 19.63
C LEU A 280 16.06 7.11 20.02
N ASN A 281 15.94 5.81 20.33
CA ASN A 281 16.98 5.01 20.96
C ASN A 281 17.39 3.74 20.18
N SER A 282 17.19 3.67 18.85
CA SER A 282 17.80 2.63 18.01
C SER A 282 18.93 3.17 17.15
#